data_AF-A0A931RF17-F1
#
_entry.id   AF-A0A931RF17-F1
#
_cell.length_a   1.000
_cell.length_b   1.000
_cell.length_c   1.000
_cell.angle_alpha   90.00
_cell.angle_beta   90.00
_cell.angle_gamma   90.00
#
_symmetry.space_group_name_H-M   'P 1'
#
loop_
_entity.id
_entity.type
_entity.pdbx_description
1 polymer ?
#
loop_
_entity_poly.entity_id
_entity_poly.type
_entity_poly.pdbx_seq_one_letter_code
_entity_poly.pdbx_strand_id
1 'polypeptide(L)'
;MSKLTGVFDLFKNLDKISIEDVNANLTIKQSPEFLQNYIANRVIYPQTIPSKVLEMDIDLIFLKEVVKLNKDKFIDQKNKRILIPEIFFLRFTPAPKMVMAILDGLNVKDIYLIVKKGSSATKTLGTYIAGINFTAKALQVSVEGYKRKISIGKAYLFPVNKADVKVMGLKDKQLNVSGGELGIILDLRK
;
A
#
# COMPACT_ATOMS: atom_id res chain seq x y z
N MET A 1 -11.62 -32.32 4.01
CA MET A 1 -10.87 -31.50 4.98
C MET A 1 -11.09 -30.05 4.64
N SER A 2 -11.49 -29.20 5.59
CA SER A 2 -11.64 -27.76 5.35
C SER A 2 -10.27 -27.15 5.06
N LYS A 3 -10.11 -26.53 3.88
CA LYS A 3 -8.89 -25.79 3.56
C LYS A 3 -8.91 -24.51 4.40
N LEU A 4 -7.91 -24.31 5.25
CA LEU A 4 -7.72 -23.04 5.96
C LEU A 4 -7.53 -21.94 4.91
N THR A 5 -8.47 -20.99 4.85
CA THR A 5 -8.45 -19.92 3.86
C THR A 5 -7.42 -18.86 4.23
N GLY A 6 -6.47 -18.65 3.34
CA GLY A 6 -5.42 -17.68 3.41
C GLY A 6 -5.73 -16.33 2.80
N VAL A 7 -4.93 -15.30 3.15
CA VAL A 7 -4.97 -13.98 2.47
C VAL A 7 -4.79 -14.12 0.95
N PHE A 8 -3.96 -15.07 0.52
CA PHE A 8 -3.69 -15.28 -0.90
C PHE A 8 -4.73 -16.13 -1.63
N ASP A 9 -5.58 -16.89 -0.92
CA ASP A 9 -6.70 -17.61 -1.56
C ASP A 9 -7.72 -16.64 -2.18
N LEU A 10 -7.68 -15.36 -1.80
CA LEU A 10 -8.49 -14.30 -2.43
C LEU A 10 -8.08 -14.03 -3.89
N PHE A 11 -6.90 -14.47 -4.34
CA PHE A 11 -6.35 -14.14 -5.65
C PHE A 11 -6.33 -15.33 -6.59
N LYS A 12 -6.66 -15.05 -7.84
CA LYS A 12 -6.48 -16.00 -8.94
C LYS A 12 -5.14 -15.68 -9.60
N ASN A 13 -4.56 -16.65 -10.30
CA ASN A 13 -3.34 -16.48 -11.09
C ASN A 13 -2.06 -16.17 -10.29
N LEU A 14 -1.91 -16.72 -9.08
CA LEU A 14 -0.68 -16.56 -8.30
C LEU A 14 0.54 -17.17 -9.03
N ASP A 15 0.30 -18.18 -9.85
CA ASP A 15 1.25 -18.83 -10.76
C ASP A 15 1.80 -17.91 -11.87
N LYS A 16 1.15 -16.77 -12.15
CA LYS A 16 1.61 -15.80 -13.15
C LYS A 16 2.61 -14.78 -12.60
N ILE A 17 2.90 -14.82 -11.30
CA ILE A 17 3.84 -13.90 -10.68
C ILE A 17 5.27 -14.38 -10.97
N SER A 18 6.03 -13.58 -11.72
CA SER A 18 7.43 -13.88 -12.02
C SER A 18 8.29 -13.76 -10.76
N ILE A 19 9.13 -14.77 -10.53
CA ILE A 19 10.11 -14.77 -9.44
C ILE A 19 11.17 -13.71 -9.68
N GLU A 20 11.50 -13.46 -10.95
CA GLU A 20 12.44 -12.43 -11.39
C GLU A 20 11.93 -11.04 -11.02
N ASP A 21 10.64 -10.76 -11.22
CA ASP A 21 10.01 -9.50 -10.82
C ASP A 21 10.04 -9.29 -9.30
N VAL A 22 9.75 -10.35 -8.53
CA VAL A 22 9.88 -10.32 -7.07
C VAL A 22 11.35 -10.03 -6.68
N ASN A 23 12.29 -10.75 -7.27
CA ASN A 23 13.71 -10.60 -6.95
C ASN A 23 14.25 -9.22 -7.35
N ALA A 24 13.80 -8.65 -8.47
CA ALA A 24 14.18 -7.33 -8.95
C ALA A 24 13.84 -6.23 -7.94
N ASN A 25 12.75 -6.40 -7.19
CA ASN A 25 12.30 -5.44 -6.18
C ASN A 25 12.89 -5.67 -4.78
N LEU A 26 13.57 -6.79 -4.52
CA LEU A 26 14.21 -7.06 -3.24
C LEU A 26 15.48 -6.22 -3.04
N THR A 27 15.68 -5.73 -1.82
CA THR A 27 16.91 -5.07 -1.38
C THR A 27 18.10 -6.03 -1.43
N ILE A 28 17.91 -7.27 -0.95
CA ILE A 28 18.91 -8.33 -0.96
C ILE A 28 18.43 -9.41 -1.91
N LYS A 29 19.12 -9.58 -3.04
CA LYS A 29 18.77 -10.57 -4.05
C LYS A 29 18.86 -11.98 -3.47
N GLN A 30 17.90 -12.81 -3.85
CA GLN A 30 17.83 -14.22 -3.48
C GLN A 30 17.98 -15.10 -4.72
N SER A 31 18.29 -16.37 -4.52
CA SER A 31 18.28 -17.33 -5.63
C SER A 31 16.83 -17.57 -6.09
N PRO A 32 16.60 -17.82 -7.39
CA PRO A 32 15.26 -18.13 -7.90
C PRO A 32 14.62 -19.34 -7.19
N GLU A 33 15.40 -20.38 -6.91
CA GLU A 33 14.94 -21.61 -6.26
C GLU A 33 14.47 -21.34 -4.84
N PHE A 34 15.18 -20.50 -4.09
CA PHE A 34 14.77 -20.08 -2.76
C PHE A 34 13.42 -19.36 -2.80
N LEU A 35 13.28 -18.37 -3.68
CA LEU A 35 12.05 -17.59 -3.80
C LEU A 35 10.86 -18.45 -4.24
N GLN A 36 11.08 -19.35 -5.20
CA GLN A 36 10.05 -20.27 -5.68
C GLN A 36 9.56 -21.17 -4.55
N ASN A 37 10.48 -21.80 -3.81
CA ASN A 37 10.14 -22.64 -2.66
C ASN A 37 9.44 -21.85 -1.56
N TYR A 38 9.94 -20.64 -1.27
CA TYR A 38 9.35 -19.77 -0.26
C TYR A 38 7.91 -19.39 -0.61
N ILE A 39 7.67 -18.90 -1.84
CA ILE A 39 6.34 -18.48 -2.30
C ILE A 39 5.40 -19.68 -2.38
N ALA A 40 5.85 -20.83 -2.91
CA ALA A 40 5.04 -22.04 -2.95
C ALA A 40 4.58 -22.44 -1.53
N ASN A 41 5.49 -22.43 -0.56
CA ASN A 41 5.15 -22.68 0.85
C ASN A 41 4.19 -21.63 1.42
N ARG A 42 4.32 -20.36 1.04
CA ARG A 42 3.38 -19.30 1.45
C ARG A 42 1.98 -19.48 0.90
N VAL A 43 1.85 -20.05 -0.31
CA VAL A 43 0.56 -20.35 -0.93
C VAL A 43 -0.08 -21.60 -0.30
N ILE A 44 0.72 -22.63 -0.02
CA ILE A 44 0.25 -23.88 0.61
C ILE A 44 -0.10 -23.66 2.08
N TYR A 45 0.69 -22.85 2.80
CA TYR A 45 0.55 -22.57 4.22
C TYR A 45 0.32 -21.08 4.48
N PRO A 46 -0.84 -20.53 4.10
CA PRO A 46 -1.07 -19.09 4.12
C PRO A 46 -1.20 -18.48 5.52
N GLN A 47 -1.32 -19.29 6.57
CA GLN A 47 -1.31 -18.87 7.97
C GLN A 47 0.09 -18.53 8.48
N THR A 48 1.15 -18.86 7.72
CA THR A 48 2.51 -18.62 8.15
C THR A 48 2.83 -17.12 8.15
N ILE A 49 3.42 -16.64 9.26
CA ILE A 49 3.81 -15.24 9.46
C ILE A 49 5.33 -15.14 9.25
N PRO A 50 5.84 -14.11 8.55
CA PRO A 50 7.28 -13.89 8.41
C PRO A 50 7.93 -13.62 9.78
N SER A 51 9.00 -14.33 10.06
CA SER A 51 9.77 -14.19 11.30
C SER A 51 11.00 -13.29 11.12
N LYS A 52 11.51 -13.21 9.88
CA LYS A 52 12.69 -12.42 9.52
C LYS A 52 12.30 -11.18 8.69
N VAL A 53 13.14 -10.14 8.74
CA VAL A 53 12.95 -8.93 7.93
C VAL A 53 12.94 -9.25 6.44
N LEU A 54 13.86 -10.11 5.98
CA LEU A 54 13.91 -10.56 4.59
C LEU A 54 12.61 -11.25 4.16
N GLU A 55 12.06 -12.11 5.01
CA GLU A 55 10.80 -12.81 4.75
C GLU A 55 9.63 -11.82 4.62
N MET A 56 9.58 -10.82 5.51
CA MET A 56 8.59 -9.75 5.42
C MET A 56 8.72 -8.94 4.13
N ASP A 57 9.95 -8.62 3.71
CA ASP A 57 10.19 -7.89 2.48
C ASP A 57 9.76 -8.71 1.25
N ILE A 58 10.03 -10.02 1.22
CA ILE A 58 9.54 -10.94 0.18
C ILE A 58 8.01 -10.95 0.17
N ASP A 59 7.37 -11.12 1.32
CA ASP A 59 5.90 -11.15 1.43
C ASP A 59 5.26 -9.84 0.95
N LEU A 60 5.84 -8.68 1.27
CA LEU A 60 5.36 -7.36 0.83
C LEU A 60 5.54 -7.14 -0.68
N ILE A 61 6.66 -7.56 -1.25
CA ILE A 61 6.89 -7.47 -2.70
C ILE A 61 5.98 -8.44 -3.44
N PHE A 62 5.83 -9.66 -2.94
CA PHE A 62 4.89 -10.62 -3.51
C PHE A 62 3.47 -10.07 -3.48
N LEU A 63 3.04 -9.46 -2.36
CA LEU A 63 1.77 -8.74 -2.26
C LEU A 63 1.63 -7.64 -3.34
N LYS A 64 2.66 -6.82 -3.53
CA LYS A 64 2.68 -5.78 -4.59
C LYS A 64 2.41 -6.40 -5.97
N GLU A 65 3.09 -7.49 -6.32
CA GLU A 65 2.89 -8.16 -7.62
C GLU A 65 1.49 -8.81 -7.74
N VAL A 66 0.99 -9.41 -6.66
CA VAL A 66 -0.40 -9.93 -6.60
C VAL A 66 -1.42 -8.83 -6.87
N VAL A 67 -1.24 -7.65 -6.26
CA VAL A 67 -2.13 -6.49 -6.42
C VAL A 67 -2.10 -5.98 -7.86
N LYS A 68 -0.93 -5.95 -8.52
CA LYS A 68 -0.82 -5.55 -9.94
C LYS A 68 -1.71 -6.40 -10.85
N LEU A 69 -1.83 -7.69 -10.57
CA LEU A 69 -2.64 -8.63 -11.34
C LEU A 69 -4.14 -8.60 -10.99
N ASN A 70 -4.50 -8.04 -9.83
CA ASN A 70 -5.87 -8.09 -9.27
C ASN A 70 -6.35 -6.70 -8.82
N LYS A 71 -6.05 -5.64 -9.57
CA LYS A 71 -6.30 -4.25 -9.16
C LYS A 71 -7.77 -3.98 -8.80
N ASP A 72 -8.68 -4.55 -9.56
CA ASP A 72 -10.14 -4.44 -9.41
C ASP A 72 -10.65 -4.82 -8.01
N LYS A 73 -9.94 -5.69 -7.29
CA LYS A 73 -10.30 -6.09 -5.92
C LYS A 73 -9.97 -5.02 -4.87
N PHE A 74 -9.04 -4.13 -5.18
CA PHE A 74 -8.49 -3.15 -4.24
C PHE A 74 -8.85 -1.71 -4.59
N ILE A 75 -9.38 -1.43 -5.78
CA ILE A 75 -9.74 -0.06 -6.17
C ILE A 75 -11.19 0.06 -6.61
N ASP A 76 -11.89 0.98 -5.96
CA ASP A 76 -13.16 1.52 -6.43
C ASP A 76 -12.88 2.89 -7.07
N GLN A 77 -12.71 2.89 -8.39
CA GLN A 77 -12.37 4.09 -9.14
C GLN A 77 -13.49 5.13 -9.12
N LYS A 78 -14.75 4.69 -9.09
CA LYS A 78 -15.92 5.58 -9.11
C LYS A 78 -15.98 6.40 -7.84
N ASN A 79 -15.75 5.78 -6.69
CA ASN A 79 -15.79 6.45 -5.39
C ASN A 79 -14.42 6.94 -4.92
N LYS A 80 -13.36 6.76 -5.73
CA LYS A 80 -11.96 7.09 -5.40
C LYS A 80 -11.52 6.47 -4.06
N ARG A 81 -11.78 5.17 -3.90
CA ARG A 81 -11.42 4.41 -2.68
C ARG A 81 -10.46 3.28 -2.99
N ILE A 82 -9.50 3.09 -2.08
CA ILE A 82 -8.63 1.92 -2.03
C ILE A 82 -9.12 1.05 -0.88
N LEU A 83 -9.56 -0.16 -1.22
CA LEU A 83 -10.22 -1.10 -0.34
C LEU A 83 -9.19 -2.14 0.12
N ILE A 84 -8.80 -2.09 1.38
CA ILE A 84 -7.85 -3.03 1.97
C ILE A 84 -8.63 -3.99 2.87
N PRO A 85 -8.71 -5.29 2.55
CA PRO A 85 -9.42 -6.24 3.40
C PRO A 85 -8.79 -6.33 4.79
N GLU A 86 -9.62 -6.43 5.82
CA GLU A 86 -9.18 -6.44 7.23
C GLU A 86 -8.11 -7.50 7.53
N ILE A 87 -8.21 -8.68 6.90
CA ILE A 87 -7.26 -9.78 7.09
C ILE A 87 -5.80 -9.41 6.76
N PHE A 88 -5.56 -8.41 5.92
CA PHE A 88 -4.21 -7.96 5.57
C PHE A 88 -3.51 -7.28 6.76
N PHE A 89 -4.26 -6.57 7.59
CA PHE A 89 -3.72 -5.89 8.77
C PHE A 89 -3.29 -6.86 9.86
N LEU A 90 -3.87 -8.06 9.89
CA LEU A 90 -3.47 -9.12 10.82
C LEU A 90 -2.21 -9.85 10.36
N ARG A 91 -1.97 -9.91 9.03
CA ARG A 91 -0.86 -10.65 8.44
C ARG A 91 0.39 -9.81 8.20
N PHE A 92 0.22 -8.59 7.72
CA PHE A 92 1.33 -7.74 7.31
C PHE A 92 1.50 -6.58 8.29
N THR A 93 2.56 -6.64 9.10
CA THR A 93 2.92 -5.60 10.05
C THR A 93 4.29 -5.01 9.71
N PRO A 94 4.49 -3.69 9.83
CA PRO A 94 3.52 -2.66 10.21
C PRO A 94 2.61 -2.24 9.04
N ALA A 95 1.37 -1.83 9.37
CA ALA A 95 0.34 -1.48 8.39
C ALA A 95 0.75 -0.46 7.31
N PRO A 96 1.55 0.60 7.60
CA PRO A 96 2.00 1.53 6.57
C PRO A 96 2.82 0.86 5.46
N LYS A 97 3.67 -0.13 5.78
CA LYS A 97 4.46 -0.83 4.74
C LYS A 97 3.57 -1.66 3.82
N MET A 98 2.57 -2.35 4.38
CA MET A 98 1.58 -3.10 3.61
C MET A 98 0.76 -2.20 2.70
N VAL A 99 0.28 -1.08 3.22
CA VAL A 99 -0.49 -0.10 2.43
C VAL A 99 0.36 0.44 1.28
N MET A 100 1.62 0.77 1.53
CA MET A 100 2.55 1.20 0.47
C MET A 100 2.76 0.11 -0.59
N ALA A 101 2.89 -1.16 -0.20
CA ALA A 101 3.01 -2.26 -1.17
C ALA A 101 1.75 -2.39 -2.06
N ILE A 102 0.56 -2.23 -1.49
CA ILE A 102 -0.70 -2.22 -2.24
C ILE A 102 -0.74 -1.01 -3.20
N LEU A 103 -0.39 0.18 -2.73
CA LEU A 103 -0.35 1.40 -3.53
C LEU A 103 0.62 1.27 -4.72
N ASP A 104 1.81 0.72 -4.48
CA ASP A 104 2.81 0.46 -5.51
C ASP A 104 2.32 -0.55 -6.56
N GLY A 105 1.53 -1.55 -6.13
CA GLY A 105 0.92 -2.51 -7.05
C GLY A 105 -0.22 -1.90 -7.86
N LEU A 106 -1.01 -1.02 -7.27
CA LEU A 106 -2.09 -0.31 -7.96
C LEU A 106 -1.56 0.69 -8.99
N ASN A 107 -0.46 1.39 -8.65
CA ASN A 107 0.12 2.47 -9.44
C ASN A 107 -0.93 3.52 -9.83
N VAL A 108 -1.64 4.02 -8.83
CA VAL A 108 -2.73 4.98 -9.01
C VAL A 108 -2.23 6.41 -8.88
N LYS A 109 -2.74 7.29 -9.73
CA LYS A 109 -2.53 8.74 -9.66
C LYS A 109 -3.86 9.37 -9.26
N ASP A 110 -3.82 10.56 -8.67
CA ASP A 110 -4.94 11.30 -8.06
C ASP A 110 -5.06 11.04 -6.53
N ILE A 111 -6.13 11.56 -5.93
CA ILE A 111 -6.45 11.46 -4.51
C ILE A 111 -7.39 10.27 -4.29
N TYR A 112 -7.04 9.40 -3.36
CA TYR A 112 -7.86 8.25 -2.97
C TYR A 112 -8.00 8.16 -1.46
N LEU A 113 -9.20 7.81 -0.98
CA LEU A 113 -9.41 7.42 0.41
C LEU A 113 -8.94 5.97 0.61
N ILE A 114 -8.12 5.74 1.62
CA ILE A 114 -7.71 4.39 2.03
C ILE A 114 -8.72 3.90 3.06
N VAL A 115 -9.31 2.74 2.79
CA VAL A 115 -10.43 2.21 3.56
C VAL A 115 -10.16 0.77 3.94
N LYS A 116 -10.32 0.45 5.23
CA LYS A 116 -10.37 -0.91 5.73
C LYS A 116 -11.73 -1.52 5.42
N LYS A 117 -11.75 -2.60 4.65
CA LYS A 117 -12.96 -3.35 4.30
C LYS A 117 -13.11 -4.52 5.27
N GLY A 118 -14.01 -4.38 6.24
CA GLY A 118 -14.47 -5.47 7.12
C GLY A 118 -15.65 -6.23 6.50
N SER A 119 -16.18 -7.20 7.24
CA SER A 119 -17.36 -7.99 6.83
C SER A 119 -18.67 -7.18 6.89
N SER A 120 -18.79 -6.25 7.85
CA SER A 120 -20.01 -5.49 8.12
C SER A 120 -19.89 -3.98 7.86
N ALA A 121 -18.68 -3.43 7.91
CA ALA A 121 -18.47 -1.99 7.77
C ALA A 121 -17.14 -1.65 7.07
N THR A 122 -17.11 -0.46 6.47
CA THR A 122 -15.90 0.16 5.94
C THR A 122 -15.42 1.26 6.88
N LYS A 123 -14.14 1.26 7.25
CA LYS A 123 -13.52 2.31 8.08
C LYS A 123 -12.48 3.07 7.27
N THR A 124 -12.60 4.40 7.19
CA THR A 124 -11.55 5.25 6.60
C THR A 124 -10.30 5.18 7.46
N LEU A 125 -9.17 4.86 6.84
CA LEU A 125 -7.86 4.80 7.48
C LEU A 125 -7.01 6.03 7.17
N GLY A 126 -7.24 6.68 6.03
CA GLY A 126 -6.44 7.82 5.62
C GLY A 126 -6.68 8.23 4.18
N THR A 127 -5.80 9.09 3.66
CA THR A 127 -5.82 9.53 2.26
C THR A 127 -4.48 9.28 1.60
N TYR A 128 -4.51 8.79 0.37
CA TYR A 128 -3.38 8.72 -0.55
C TYR A 128 -3.47 9.86 -1.57
N ILE A 129 -2.36 10.55 -1.81
CA ILE A 129 -2.26 11.67 -2.74
C ILE A 129 -1.07 11.42 -3.65
N ALA A 130 -1.30 11.25 -4.96
CA ALA A 130 -0.25 11.04 -5.94
C ALA A 130 -0.52 11.75 -7.27
N GLY A 131 0.52 11.97 -8.06
CA GLY A 131 0.40 12.50 -9.43
C GLY A 131 -0.10 13.94 -9.52
N ILE A 132 -0.18 14.67 -8.40
CA ILE A 132 -0.52 16.09 -8.41
C ILE A 132 0.73 16.90 -8.73
N ASN A 133 0.62 17.89 -9.61
CA ASN A 133 1.73 18.78 -9.94
C ASN A 133 2.06 19.71 -8.76
N PHE A 134 3.07 19.36 -7.98
CA PHE A 134 3.66 20.25 -6.98
C PHE A 134 4.47 21.33 -7.72
N THR A 135 4.23 22.62 -7.41
CA THR A 135 5.07 23.71 -7.94
C THR A 135 6.50 23.55 -7.45
N ALA A 136 7.49 23.92 -8.27
CA ALA A 136 8.92 23.88 -7.92
C ALA A 136 9.28 24.65 -6.63
N LYS A 137 8.40 25.55 -6.16
CA LYS A 137 8.52 26.29 -4.89
C LYS A 137 7.94 25.56 -3.67
N ALA A 138 7.20 24.47 -3.85
CA ALA A 138 6.63 23.68 -2.77
C ALA A 138 7.68 22.72 -2.18
N LEU A 139 8.71 23.28 -1.56
CA LEU A 139 9.65 22.54 -0.73
C LEU A 139 9.08 22.28 0.66
N GLN A 140 7.89 22.77 1.01
CA GLN A 140 7.28 22.62 2.32
C GLN A 140 5.78 22.32 2.18
N VAL A 141 5.35 21.17 2.68
CA VAL A 141 3.93 20.83 2.82
C VAL A 141 3.53 21.05 4.25
N SER A 142 2.38 21.70 4.45
CA SER A 142 1.75 21.84 5.76
C SER A 142 0.51 20.95 5.81
N VAL A 143 0.46 20.06 6.79
CA VAL A 143 -0.68 19.18 7.09
C VAL A 143 -1.05 19.40 8.55
N GLU A 144 -2.16 20.09 8.85
CA GLU A 144 -2.62 20.36 10.23
C GLU A 144 -1.51 20.88 11.18
N GLY A 145 -0.64 21.77 10.70
CA GLY A 145 0.48 22.32 11.47
C GLY A 145 1.80 21.55 11.35
N TYR A 146 1.79 20.32 10.83
CA TYR A 146 3.02 19.62 10.44
C TYR A 146 3.59 20.24 9.18
N LYS A 147 4.62 21.07 9.32
CA LYS A 147 5.36 21.63 8.19
C LYS A 147 6.59 20.78 7.92
N ARG A 148 6.59 20.03 6.83
CA ARG A 148 7.73 19.17 6.44
C ARG A 148 8.29 19.59 5.10
N LYS A 149 9.63 19.58 5.00
CA LYS A 149 10.27 19.72 3.69
C LYS A 149 10.12 18.43 2.88
N ILE A 150 9.60 18.55 1.66
CA ILE A 150 9.37 17.42 0.75
C ILE A 150 10.28 17.50 -0.48
N SER A 151 10.64 16.35 -1.04
CA SER A 151 11.46 16.22 -2.24
C SER A 151 10.81 15.22 -3.20
N ILE A 152 10.87 15.52 -4.50
CA ILE A 152 10.41 14.63 -5.56
C ILE A 152 11.15 13.28 -5.47
N GLY A 153 10.46 12.19 -5.83
CA GLY A 153 11.00 10.83 -5.80
C GLY A 153 10.86 10.12 -4.46
N LYS A 154 10.12 10.68 -3.50
CA LYS A 154 9.88 10.08 -2.19
C LYS A 154 8.39 10.04 -1.84
N ALA A 155 8.00 9.06 -1.03
CA ALA A 155 6.72 9.02 -0.36
C ALA A 155 6.86 9.53 1.08
N TYR A 156 5.86 10.25 1.56
CA TYR A 156 5.81 10.84 2.89
C TYR A 156 4.54 10.42 3.61
N LEU A 157 4.69 10.03 4.87
CA LEU A 157 3.59 9.73 5.77
C LEU A 157 3.42 10.88 6.78
N PHE A 158 2.21 11.41 6.87
CA PHE A 158 1.82 12.43 7.85
C PHE A 158 0.79 11.82 8.82
N PRO A 159 1.17 11.51 10.07
CA PRO A 159 0.30 10.81 11.02
C PRO A 159 -0.74 11.76 11.61
N VAL A 160 -1.82 12.02 10.85
CA VAL A 160 -2.88 12.95 11.24
C VAL A 160 -4.20 12.20 11.34
N ASN A 161 -4.74 12.09 12.55
CA ASN A 161 -6.00 11.40 12.82
C ASN A 161 -7.16 12.41 12.95
N LYS A 162 -7.52 13.07 11.86
CA LYS A 162 -8.65 14.02 11.77
C LYS A 162 -9.44 13.81 10.48
N ALA A 163 -10.74 14.04 10.52
CA ALA A 163 -11.62 13.85 9.35
C ALA A 163 -11.46 14.95 8.29
N ASP A 164 -11.12 16.17 8.71
CA ASP A 164 -10.91 17.32 7.83
C ASP A 164 -9.50 17.87 8.05
N VAL A 165 -8.64 17.64 7.07
CA VAL A 165 -7.23 18.02 7.08
C VAL A 165 -6.94 18.91 5.89
N LYS A 166 -6.40 20.09 6.16
CA LYS A 166 -5.93 21.01 5.13
C LYS A 166 -4.50 20.65 4.71
N VAL A 167 -4.32 20.33 3.44
CA VAL A 167 -3.00 20.13 2.82
C VAL A 167 -2.68 21.34 1.96
N MET A 168 -1.60 22.04 2.33
CA MET A 168 -1.12 23.26 1.64
C MET A 168 0.25 23.02 0.99
N GLY A 169 0.50 23.69 -0.14
CA GLY A 169 1.74 23.55 -0.94
C GLY A 169 1.52 23.11 -2.39
N LEU A 170 0.28 23.14 -2.89
CA LEU A 170 -0.09 22.66 -4.22
C LEU A 170 -0.51 23.81 -5.14
N LYS A 171 0.41 24.53 -5.79
CA LYS A 171 0.07 25.63 -6.74
C LYS A 171 -1.13 26.49 -6.28
N ASP A 172 -1.12 26.94 -5.03
CA ASP A 172 -2.18 27.77 -4.42
C ASP A 172 -3.55 27.09 -4.24
N LYS A 173 -3.64 25.77 -4.45
CA LYS A 173 -4.79 24.95 -4.08
C LYS A 173 -4.61 24.40 -2.66
N GLN A 174 -5.61 24.65 -1.83
CA GLN A 174 -5.81 23.94 -0.59
C GLN A 174 -6.62 22.68 -0.90
N LEU A 175 -6.11 21.52 -0.51
CA LEU A 175 -6.90 20.29 -0.53
C LEU A 175 -7.45 20.04 0.87
N ASN A 176 -8.74 19.72 0.95
CA ASN A 176 -9.36 19.20 2.15
C ASN A 176 -9.48 17.69 1.97
N VAL A 177 -8.82 16.93 2.85
CA VAL A 177 -8.80 15.47 2.80
C VAL A 177 -9.01 14.90 4.19
N SER A 178 -9.38 13.62 4.27
CA SER A 178 -9.49 12.94 5.55
C SER A 178 -8.16 12.29 5.93
N GLY A 179 -7.69 12.63 7.12
CA GLY A 179 -6.73 11.80 7.81
C GLY A 179 -7.38 10.51 8.33
N GLY A 180 -6.78 9.93 9.35
CA GLY A 180 -7.24 8.71 9.99
C GLY A 180 -6.10 8.02 10.72
N GLU A 181 -6.27 6.73 10.98
CA GLU A 181 -5.27 5.90 11.67
C GLU A 181 -3.93 5.80 10.93
N LEU A 182 -3.95 5.72 9.60
CA LEU A 182 -2.75 5.80 8.75
C LEU A 182 -2.35 7.24 8.45
N GLY A 183 -3.25 8.21 8.63
CA GLY A 183 -3.01 9.60 8.29
C GLY A 183 -3.01 9.85 6.77
N ILE A 184 -2.08 10.67 6.30
CA ILE A 184 -2.01 11.07 4.89
C ILE A 184 -0.70 10.59 4.27
N ILE A 185 -0.82 9.86 3.17
CA ILE A 185 0.30 9.40 2.35
C ILE A 185 0.41 10.34 1.14
N LEU A 186 1.51 11.07 1.07
CA LEU A 186 1.86 11.93 -0.04
C LEU A 186 2.94 11.25 -0.87
N ASP A 187 2.61 10.81 -2.07
CA ASP A 187 3.52 10.10 -2.94
C ASP A 187 3.98 10.97 -4.11
N LEU A 188 5.28 11.27 -4.10
CA LEU A 188 5.95 12.09 -5.11
C LEU A 188 6.88 11.25 -5.98
N ARG A 189 6.77 9.92 -5.92
CA ARG A 189 7.45 9.01 -6.85
C ARG A 189 6.75 9.10 -8.22
N LYS A 190 7.54 9.05 -9.30
CA LYS A 190 7.06 9.23 -10.69
C LYS A 190 6.40 7.97 -11.24
#